data_AF-A0A933RWH0-F1
#
_entry.id   AF-A0A933RWH0-F1
#
_cell.length_a   1.000
_cell.length_b   1.000
_cell.length_c   1.000
_cell.angle_alpha   90.00
_cell.angle_beta   90.00
_cell.angle_gamma   90.00
#
_symmetry.space_group_name_H-M   'P 1'
#
loop_
_entity.id
_entity.type
_entity.pdbx_description
1 polymer ?
#
loop_
_entity_poly.entity_id
_entity_poly.type
_entity_poly.pdbx_seq_one_letter_code
_entity_poly.pdbx_strand_id
1 'polypeptide(L)'
;MPRLTSTPGRARPVLFYASDAMVRATLLAAVVIAALAVSLSLASAQDRGAAREACKPDYQKFCSSVTPGGGRIKKCLADNFANLSDACKQVVGSEK
;
A
#
# COMPACT_ATOMS: atom_id res chain seq x y z
N MET A 1 73.31 -16.31 8.27
CA MET A 1 71.90 -16.40 7.84
C MET A 1 71.12 -17.18 8.87
N PRO A 2 70.20 -16.53 9.60
CA PRO A 2 68.85 -17.08 9.75
C PRO A 2 67.79 -15.99 9.53
N ARG A 3 66.79 -16.31 8.69
CA ARG A 3 65.66 -15.44 8.34
C ARG A 3 64.54 -15.76 9.33
N LEU A 4 64.32 -14.89 10.32
CA LEU A 4 63.16 -14.94 11.22
C LEU A 4 61.89 -14.62 10.42
N THR A 5 61.04 -15.62 10.23
CA THR A 5 59.68 -15.45 9.71
C THR A 5 58.82 -14.78 10.76
N SER A 6 58.45 -13.54 10.49
CA SER A 6 57.51 -12.73 11.27
C SER A 6 56.07 -13.17 10.98
N THR A 7 55.36 -13.69 11.99
CA THR A 7 54.09 -13.16 12.54
C THR A 7 53.25 -14.28 13.18
N PRO A 8 53.01 -14.23 14.50
CA PRO A 8 51.91 -14.94 15.14
C PRO A 8 50.67 -14.04 15.24
N GLY A 9 49.49 -14.64 15.02
CA GLY A 9 48.28 -14.31 15.76
C GLY A 9 47.54 -13.01 15.40
N ARG A 10 46.75 -13.06 14.33
CA ARG A 10 45.63 -12.13 14.09
C ARG A 10 44.49 -12.43 15.09
N ALA A 11 44.62 -11.94 16.33
CA ALA A 11 43.49 -11.84 17.25
C ALA A 11 42.58 -10.69 16.78
N ARG A 12 41.49 -11.02 16.08
CA ARG A 12 40.43 -10.06 15.76
C ARG A 12 39.63 -9.83 17.06
N PRO A 13 39.45 -8.60 17.54
CA PRO A 13 38.74 -8.35 18.79
C PRO A 13 37.25 -8.67 18.63
N VAL A 14 36.70 -9.39 19.61
CA VAL A 14 35.29 -9.85 19.71
C VAL A 14 34.29 -8.67 19.59
N LEU A 15 34.75 -7.45 19.89
CA LEU A 15 33.99 -6.20 19.79
C LEU A 15 33.48 -5.86 18.37
N PHE A 16 34.19 -6.23 17.30
CA PHE A 16 33.74 -5.92 15.93
C PHE A 16 32.66 -6.90 15.42
N TYR A 17 32.56 -8.10 16.00
CA TYR A 17 31.58 -9.12 15.61
C TYR A 17 30.19 -8.83 16.18
N ALA A 18 30.14 -8.19 17.35
CA ALA A 18 28.92 -7.74 18.01
C ALA A 18 28.23 -6.59 17.23
N SER A 19 29.01 -5.70 16.61
CA SER A 19 28.50 -4.62 15.75
C SER A 19 27.88 -5.13 14.45
N ASP A 20 28.46 -6.13 13.79
CA ASP A 20 27.90 -6.73 12.56
C ASP A 20 26.59 -7.49 12.84
N ALA A 21 26.52 -8.23 13.95
CA ALA A 21 25.31 -8.93 14.37
C ALA A 21 24.18 -7.95 14.72
N MET A 22 24.51 -6.85 15.41
CA MET A 22 23.54 -5.83 15.80
C MET A 22 23.08 -4.99 14.60
N VAL A 23 23.98 -4.63 13.67
CA VAL A 23 23.64 -3.92 12.43
C VAL A 23 22.76 -4.78 11.53
N ARG A 24 23.03 -6.08 11.41
CA ARG A 24 22.18 -7.00 10.65
C ARG A 24 20.80 -7.18 11.29
N ALA A 25 20.75 -7.31 12.61
CA ALA A 25 19.48 -7.43 13.34
C ALA A 25 18.61 -6.18 13.20
N THR A 26 19.21 -4.98 13.30
CA THR A 26 18.48 -3.72 13.10
C THR A 26 18.04 -3.53 11.65
N LEU A 27 18.86 -3.91 10.66
CA LEU A 27 18.47 -3.90 9.24
C LEU A 27 17.29 -4.83 8.96
N LEU A 28 17.32 -6.06 9.47
CA LEU A 28 16.22 -7.02 9.30
C LEU A 28 14.94 -6.51 9.97
N ALA A 29 15.03 -5.99 11.19
CA ALA A 29 13.88 -5.39 11.88
C ALA A 29 13.31 -4.19 11.10
N ALA A 30 14.16 -3.31 10.57
CA ALA A 30 13.74 -2.16 9.78
C ALA A 30 13.04 -2.58 8.47
N VAL A 31 13.55 -3.61 7.78
CA VAL A 31 12.92 -4.16 6.56
C VAL A 31 11.55 -4.76 6.88
N VAL A 32 11.43 -5.51 7.98
CA VAL A 32 10.14 -6.08 8.42
C VAL A 32 9.14 -4.98 8.77
N ILE A 33 9.56 -3.94 9.51
CA ILE A 33 8.71 -2.79 9.86
C ILE A 33 8.27 -2.04 8.60
N ALA A 34 9.18 -1.80 7.65
CA ALA A 34 8.84 -1.15 6.38
C ALA A 34 7.87 -1.97 5.54
N ALA A 35 8.05 -3.30 5.47
CA ALA A 35 7.15 -4.20 4.74
C ALA A 35 5.73 -4.22 5.34
N LEU A 36 5.63 -4.21 6.68
CA LEU A 36 4.36 -4.08 7.40
C LEU A 36 3.67 -2.73 7.12
N ALA A 37 4.41 -1.62 7.12
CA ALA A 37 3.84 -0.29 6.83
C ALA A 37 3.31 -0.16 5.38
N VAL A 38 4.02 -0.76 4.41
CA VAL A 38 3.60 -0.75 3.00
C VAL A 38 2.32 -1.56 2.79
N SER A 39 2.18 -2.70 3.47
CA SER A 39 1.01 -3.57 3.32
C SER A 39 -0.29 -2.93 3.84
N LEU A 40 -0.23 -2.08 4.87
CA LEU A 40 -1.41 -1.31 5.32
C LEU A 40 -1.88 -0.27 4.29
N SER A 41 -1.00 0.22 3.42
CA SER A 41 -1.33 1.29 2.48
C SER A 41 -2.09 0.77 1.23
N LEU A 42 -1.83 -0.48 0.81
CA LEU A 42 -2.48 -1.07 -0.35
C LEU A 42 -3.96 -1.42 -0.12
N ALA A 43 -4.40 -1.57 1.14
CA ALA A 43 -5.78 -1.89 1.46
C ALA A 43 -6.79 -0.81 1.05
N SER A 44 -6.35 0.43 0.84
CA SER A 44 -7.24 1.60 0.60
C SER A 44 -7.33 2.06 -0.87
N ALA A 45 -6.50 1.53 -1.76
CA ALA A 45 -6.39 2.03 -3.14
C ALA A 45 -7.29 1.29 -4.14
N GLN A 46 -7.70 0.06 -3.84
CA GLN A 46 -8.42 -0.81 -4.79
C GLN A 46 -9.91 -0.45 -4.95
N ASP A 47 -10.55 0.15 -3.95
CA ASP A 47 -12.01 0.31 -3.95
C ASP A 47 -12.53 1.39 -4.92
N ARG A 48 -11.74 2.44 -5.17
CA ARG A 48 -12.20 3.59 -5.97
C ARG A 48 -12.34 3.27 -7.45
N GLY A 49 -11.55 2.33 -7.96
CA GLY A 49 -11.63 1.89 -9.35
C GLY A 49 -12.85 1.00 -9.58
N ALA A 50 -13.02 -0.01 -8.72
CA ALA A 50 -14.14 -0.94 -8.76
C ALA A 50 -15.50 -0.22 -8.61
N ALA A 51 -15.57 0.76 -7.71
CA ALA A 51 -16.74 1.62 -7.52
C ALA A 51 -17.17 2.35 -8.81
N ARG A 52 -16.19 2.90 -9.54
CA ARG A 52 -16.45 3.63 -10.80
C ARG A 52 -16.89 2.69 -11.91
N GLU A 53 -16.30 1.51 -12.01
CA GLU A 53 -16.69 0.53 -13.02
C GLU A 53 -18.10 -0.02 -12.77
N ALA A 54 -18.43 -0.35 -11.51
CA ALA A 54 -19.76 -0.81 -11.13
C ALA A 54 -20.86 0.20 -11.48
N CYS A 55 -20.60 1.50 -11.26
CA CYS A 55 -21.56 2.58 -11.54
C CYS A 55 -21.48 3.15 -12.96
N LYS A 56 -20.52 2.73 -13.80
CA LYS A 56 -20.36 3.24 -15.17
C LYS A 56 -21.61 3.10 -16.05
N PRO A 57 -22.30 1.95 -16.11
CA PRO A 57 -23.50 1.82 -16.95
C PRO A 57 -24.65 2.71 -16.45
N ASP A 58 -24.85 2.80 -15.13
CA ASP A 58 -25.87 3.65 -14.53
C ASP A 58 -25.56 5.13 -14.74
N TYR A 59 -24.30 5.52 -14.61
CA TYR A 59 -23.83 6.87 -14.91
C TYR A 59 -24.18 7.26 -16.36
N GLN A 60 -23.92 6.38 -17.33
CA GLN A 60 -24.25 6.67 -18.73
C GLN A 60 -25.75 6.81 -18.97
N LYS A 61 -26.58 6.04 -18.25
CA LYS A 61 -28.03 6.04 -18.40
C LYS A 61 -28.73 7.22 -17.72
N PHE A 62 -28.30 7.58 -16.51
CA PHE A 62 -29.00 8.56 -15.67
C PHE A 62 -28.25 9.87 -15.48
N CYS A 63 -26.91 9.85 -15.54
CA CYS A 63 -26.06 10.96 -15.14
C CYS A 63 -25.08 11.43 -16.23
N SER A 64 -25.29 11.04 -17.50
CA SER A 64 -24.37 11.35 -18.61
C SER A 64 -24.26 12.84 -18.91
N SER A 65 -25.26 13.63 -18.56
CA SER A 65 -25.27 15.09 -18.66
C SER A 65 -24.56 15.79 -17.48
N VAL A 66 -24.18 15.06 -16.43
CA VAL A 66 -23.55 15.64 -15.24
C VAL A 66 -22.08 15.88 -15.50
N THR A 67 -21.64 17.12 -15.35
CA THR A 67 -20.22 17.44 -15.46
C THR A 67 -19.41 16.74 -14.36
N PRO A 68 -18.37 15.96 -14.70
CA PRO A 68 -17.53 15.29 -13.72
C PRO A 68 -16.85 16.29 -12.76
N GLY A 69 -16.49 15.82 -11.57
CA GLY A 69 -15.84 16.61 -10.53
C GLY A 69 -16.78 17.14 -9.45
N GLY A 70 -16.19 17.53 -8.31
CA GLY A 70 -16.90 18.12 -7.17
C GLY A 70 -17.96 17.24 -6.53
N GLY A 71 -17.90 15.91 -6.71
CA GLY A 71 -18.90 14.99 -6.15
C GLY A 71 -20.28 15.02 -6.83
N ARG A 72 -20.46 15.80 -7.90
CA ARG A 72 -21.75 15.94 -8.62
C ARG A 72 -22.31 14.61 -9.12
N ILE A 73 -21.42 13.73 -9.61
CA ILE A 73 -21.80 12.40 -10.08
C ILE A 73 -22.34 11.54 -8.92
N LYS A 74 -21.69 11.58 -7.75
CA LYS A 74 -22.16 10.84 -6.58
C LYS A 74 -23.56 11.31 -6.16
N LYS A 75 -23.79 12.63 -6.19
CA LYS A 75 -25.11 13.19 -5.90
C LYS A 75 -26.17 12.73 -6.91
N CYS A 76 -25.87 12.76 -8.20
CA CYS A 76 -26.80 12.27 -9.23
C CYS A 76 -27.13 10.78 -9.06
N LEU A 77 -26.12 9.96 -8.76
CA LEU A 77 -26.31 8.53 -8.48
C LEU A 77 -27.15 8.34 -7.20
N ALA A 78 -26.87 9.08 -6.13
CA ALA A 78 -27.66 9.02 -4.89
C ALA A 78 -29.12 9.44 -5.10
N ASP A 79 -29.38 10.49 -5.89
CA ASP A 79 -30.73 10.95 -6.22
C ASP A 79 -31.48 9.90 -7.08
N ASN A 80 -30.76 9.07 -7.85
CA ASN A 80 -31.32 7.98 -8.66
C ASN A 80 -31.17 6.60 -8.01
N PHE A 81 -30.84 6.51 -6.71
CA PHE A 81 -30.41 5.26 -6.06
C PHE A 81 -31.36 4.08 -6.30
N ALA A 82 -32.68 4.30 -6.30
CA ALA A 82 -33.67 3.26 -6.53
C ALA A 82 -33.57 2.62 -7.93
N ASN A 83 -33.16 3.39 -8.94
CA ASN A 83 -33.09 3.00 -10.35
C ASN A 83 -31.72 2.47 -10.78
N LEU A 84 -30.72 2.53 -9.89
CA LEU A 84 -29.37 2.01 -10.17
C LEU A 84 -29.37 0.48 -10.20
N SER A 85 -28.39 -0.09 -10.90
CA SER A 85 -28.04 -1.51 -10.81
C SER A 85 -27.65 -1.91 -9.38
N ASP A 86 -27.85 -3.18 -9.03
CA ASP A 86 -27.50 -3.69 -7.69
C ASP A 86 -26.01 -3.55 -7.37
N ALA A 87 -25.16 -3.66 -8.39
CA ALA A 87 -23.72 -3.43 -8.27
C ALA A 87 -23.40 -1.99 -7.86
N CYS A 88 -24.04 -1.00 -8.50
CA CYS A 88 -23.82 0.40 -8.14
C CYS A 88 -24.49 0.77 -6.80
N LYS A 89 -25.64 0.16 -6.47
CA LYS A 89 -26.29 0.33 -5.15
C LYS A 89 -25.41 -0.14 -4.00
N GLN A 90 -24.73 -1.28 -4.13
CA GLN A 90 -23.79 -1.75 -3.11
C GLN A 90 -22.70 -0.71 -2.86
N VAL A 91 -22.12 -0.15 -3.92
CA VAL A 91 -21.05 0.85 -3.81
C VAL A 91 -21.55 2.14 -3.16
N VAL A 92 -22.64 2.71 -3.67
CA VAL A 92 -23.18 3.98 -3.15
C VAL A 92 -23.73 3.82 -1.73
N GLY A 93 -24.30 2.66 -1.40
CA GLY A 93 -24.81 2.34 -0.06
C GLY A 93 -23.72 2.04 0.96
N SER A 94 -22.53 1.63 0.51
CA SER A 94 -21.36 1.39 1.38
C SER A 94 -20.59 2.67 1.72
N GLU A 95 -20.81 3.77 0.97
CA GLU A 95 -20.22 5.09 1.24
C GLU A 95 -21.13 5.99 2.12
N LYS A 96 -22.19 5.43 2.72
CA LYS A 96 -23.09 6.14 3.64
C LYS A 96 -22.55 6.18 5.06
#